data_AF-V6Z0L3-F1
#
_entry.id   AF-V6Z0L3-F1
#
_cell.length_a   1.000
_cell.length_b   1.000
_cell.length_c   1.000
_cell.angle_alpha   90.00
_cell.angle_beta   90.00
_cell.angle_gamma   90.00
#
_symmetry.space_group_name_H-M   'P 1'
#
loop_
_entity.id
_entity.type
_entity.pdbx_description
1 polymer ?
#
loop_
_entity_poly.entity_id
_entity_poly.type
_entity_poly.pdbx_seq_one_letter_code
_entity_poly.pdbx_strand_id
1 'polypeptide(L)'
;MKKKMYKSKKHWVVAGVTAAGLLLAPGVLAEEAGEVTPSSSTASVVTTPTASVSEVKETTSVMTPSSQPVSATASSSTTSAPVPSSQGSTESTSTSSSVSVSALSSTAVSTAAATSESTTARSVSPSLQQLDSATTASAAAEGGTVIRSAASASPSPSPTASDLAKVDATDLRVRSHVQDIGWQSPVTSSQVIGTTGRGKRLEAVELSLTPDMSSLGDIIYQSHVQDIGWQSQVRSGSVSGTVGLGKRLEAVNMQLTRELAAHFDLYYRAHIQDYGWLGWAKNGSNAGTEGLSKRLEALEIQLLPKGSVFSGDMSRSFIKKGSQIASVLYRTYIENQGWQSEVKDGNLSGTTGRNQQIESLGIRLNSDYLGSIVYQSHVQNVGWITGVSNGTSSGQGGSHRQLEAVKVSLVGEISRYYDVYYRVHSQQKGWLGWTKNGLAAGTEGLSLGVEGIEVTLVKKGEKAPGTTANPFVKQVASPKNYPMPYFNQRDPRWANKYYGRYTMGDTGCVPTVLAMIY
;
A
#
# COMPACT_ATOMS: atom_id res chain seq x y z
N MET A 1 -31.80 -4.08 -28.31
CA MET A 1 -31.79 -2.65 -27.93
C MET A 1 -32.67 -1.87 -28.89
N LYS A 2 -33.69 -1.14 -28.40
CA LYS A 2 -34.51 -0.23 -29.23
C LYS A 2 -34.10 1.21 -28.92
N LYS A 3 -33.39 1.89 -29.84
CA LYS A 3 -33.07 3.31 -29.74
C LYS A 3 -34.08 4.09 -30.58
N LYS A 4 -34.79 5.05 -29.96
CA LYS A 4 -35.65 6.00 -30.69
C LYS A 4 -34.79 7.19 -31.13
N MET A 5 -34.84 7.54 -32.40
CA MET A 5 -34.20 8.72 -32.99
C MET A 5 -35.26 9.79 -33.27
N TYR A 6 -34.93 11.07 -33.04
CA TYR A 6 -35.73 12.21 -33.50
C TYR A 6 -34.97 12.96 -34.60
N LYS A 7 -35.72 13.46 -35.58
CA LYS A 7 -35.21 14.09 -36.82
C LYS A 7 -35.30 15.61 -36.70
N SER A 8 -34.18 16.32 -36.86
CA SER A 8 -34.16 17.74 -37.18
C SER A 8 -33.20 18.01 -38.35
N LYS A 9 -33.55 18.98 -39.19
CA LYS A 9 -32.96 19.24 -40.49
C LYS A 9 -31.63 20.00 -40.34
N LYS A 10 -30.57 19.40 -40.88
CA LYS A 10 -29.20 19.90 -41.05
C LYS A 10 -28.37 19.98 -39.75
N HIS A 11 -27.50 18.97 -39.62
CA HIS A 11 -26.36 18.78 -38.70
C HIS A 11 -26.62 17.85 -37.51
N TRP A 12 -25.74 16.87 -37.34
CA TRP A 12 -25.70 15.97 -36.18
C TRP A 12 -24.91 16.64 -35.06
N VAL A 13 -25.54 16.87 -33.91
CA VAL A 13 -24.85 17.24 -32.66
C VAL A 13 -25.03 16.09 -31.68
N VAL A 14 -23.93 15.46 -31.29
CA VAL A 14 -23.92 14.53 -30.15
C VAL A 14 -23.59 15.35 -28.91
N ALA A 15 -24.62 15.74 -28.15
CA ALA A 15 -24.45 16.30 -26.82
C ALA A 15 -24.28 15.15 -25.82
N GLY A 16 -23.03 14.87 -25.43
CA GLY A 16 -22.71 14.02 -24.30
C GLY A 16 -22.42 14.88 -23.07
N VAL A 17 -23.26 14.79 -22.05
CA VAL A 17 -22.97 15.34 -20.73
C VAL A 17 -21.96 14.42 -20.04
N THR A 18 -20.73 14.89 -19.85
CA THR A 18 -19.76 14.28 -18.94
C THR A 18 -19.29 15.33 -17.94
N ALA A 19 -19.66 15.13 -16.69
CA ALA A 19 -19.03 15.78 -15.54
C ALA A 19 -17.68 15.08 -15.29
N ALA A 20 -16.57 15.76 -15.57
CA ALA A 20 -15.25 15.41 -15.05
C ALA A 20 -14.36 16.66 -15.09
N GLY A 21 -13.69 16.89 -13.96
CA GLY A 21 -12.93 18.10 -13.66
C GLY A 21 -11.71 18.33 -14.55
N LEU A 22 -11.40 19.62 -14.65
CA LEU A 22 -10.26 20.22 -15.31
C LEU A 22 -8.95 19.81 -14.60
N LEU A 23 -8.09 19.07 -15.30
CA LEU A 23 -6.67 18.91 -14.97
C LEU A 23 -5.87 19.38 -16.18
N LEU A 24 -5.14 20.50 -16.01
CA LEU A 24 -4.16 20.99 -16.97
C LEU A 24 -2.86 20.20 -16.80
N ALA A 25 -2.40 19.57 -17.88
CA ALA A 25 -1.04 19.04 -18.01
C ALA A 25 -0.34 19.80 -19.15
N PRO A 26 0.92 20.23 -19.01
CA PRO A 26 1.69 20.80 -20.11
C PRO A 26 2.22 19.70 -21.05
N GLY A 27 2.22 20.03 -22.34
CA GLY A 27 2.58 19.14 -23.44
C GLY A 27 4.07 18.79 -23.52
N VAL A 28 4.33 17.60 -24.05
CA VAL A 28 5.63 17.13 -24.53
C VAL A 28 5.59 17.22 -26.06
N LEU A 29 6.53 17.96 -26.65
CA LEU A 29 6.91 17.89 -28.05
C LEU A 29 8.38 17.44 -28.08
N ALA A 30 8.63 16.27 -28.66
CA ALA A 30 9.91 15.92 -29.28
C ALA A 30 10.01 16.70 -30.61
N GLU A 31 11.12 16.94 -31.30
CA GLU A 31 12.48 16.38 -31.40
C GLU A 31 13.24 17.38 -32.31
N GLU A 32 14.52 17.68 -32.07
CA GLU A 32 15.63 17.62 -33.05
C GLU A 32 16.90 18.33 -32.54
N ALA A 33 18.02 17.86 -33.08
CA ALA A 33 19.40 18.08 -32.69
C ALA A 33 19.91 19.54 -32.80
N GLY A 34 20.90 19.88 -31.98
CA GLY A 34 21.69 21.10 -32.11
C GLY A 34 23.09 20.94 -31.54
N GLU A 35 24.08 20.89 -32.44
CA GLU A 35 25.51 21.09 -32.18
C GLU A 35 25.79 22.48 -31.58
N VAL A 36 26.87 22.56 -30.80
CA VAL A 36 27.31 23.75 -30.08
C VAL A 36 28.42 24.46 -30.84
N THR A 37 28.24 25.73 -31.21
CA THR A 37 29.29 26.76 -31.22
C THR A 37 28.69 28.14 -30.94
N PRO A 38 29.35 29.03 -30.16
CA PRO A 38 28.90 30.41 -29.95
C PRO A 38 29.82 31.42 -30.63
N SER A 39 29.28 32.52 -31.19
CA SER A 39 29.98 33.82 -31.19
C SER A 39 29.12 35.00 -31.68
N SER A 40 29.16 36.08 -30.89
CA SER A 40 28.99 37.50 -31.28
C SER A 40 27.60 37.93 -31.81
N SER A 41 27.10 39.16 -31.68
CA SER A 41 27.47 40.41 -31.03
C SER A 41 26.30 41.40 -31.23
N THR A 42 26.30 42.51 -30.48
CA THR A 42 25.60 43.80 -30.73
C THR A 42 24.05 43.81 -30.72
N ALA A 43 23.40 44.42 -29.73
CA ALA A 43 23.21 45.85 -29.42
C ALA A 43 22.02 46.51 -30.17
N SER A 44 21.15 47.15 -29.36
CA SER A 44 20.41 48.39 -29.63
C SER A 44 18.88 48.36 -29.87
N VAL A 45 18.18 48.96 -28.89
CA VAL A 45 17.23 50.11 -29.02
C VAL A 45 15.70 49.84 -29.00
N VAL A 46 15.10 50.28 -27.86
CA VAL A 46 13.95 51.18 -27.64
C VAL A 46 12.62 50.92 -28.37
N THR A 47 11.54 50.70 -27.60
CA THR A 47 10.39 51.64 -27.46
C THR A 47 9.34 51.09 -26.47
N THR A 48 8.94 51.93 -25.52
CA THR A 48 7.68 51.83 -24.77
C THR A 48 6.53 52.39 -25.64
N PRO A 49 5.26 52.08 -25.30
CA PRO A 49 4.51 53.10 -24.56
C PRO A 49 3.56 52.59 -23.47
N THR A 50 3.50 53.46 -22.47
CA THR A 50 2.56 53.83 -21.41
C THR A 50 1.03 53.76 -21.66
N ALA A 51 0.31 53.65 -20.52
CA ALA A 51 -1.10 53.96 -20.21
C ALA A 51 -2.15 52.87 -20.54
N SER A 52 -3.16 52.58 -19.71
CA SER A 52 -3.91 53.49 -18.84
C SER A 52 -4.65 52.75 -17.72
N VAL A 53 -4.79 53.42 -16.58
CA VAL A 53 -5.68 53.13 -15.44
C VAL A 53 -7.12 53.47 -15.80
N SER A 54 -8.10 52.72 -15.27
CA SER A 54 -9.46 53.22 -15.03
C SER A 54 -10.09 52.53 -13.83
N GLU A 55 -10.50 53.38 -12.90
CA GLU A 55 -11.19 53.17 -11.63
C GLU A 55 -12.71 53.26 -11.89
N VAL A 56 -13.53 52.35 -11.33
CA VAL A 56 -14.96 52.61 -11.09
C VAL A 56 -15.41 51.97 -9.77
N LYS A 57 -16.27 52.73 -9.11
CA LYS A 57 -16.72 52.77 -7.73
C LYS A 57 -17.95 51.88 -7.46
N GLU A 58 -18.15 51.61 -6.17
CA GLU A 58 -19.23 50.94 -5.42
C GLU A 58 -20.64 50.86 -6.04
N THR A 59 -21.38 49.79 -5.68
CA THR A 59 -22.70 49.90 -5.04
C THR A 59 -23.13 48.60 -4.35
N THR A 60 -23.64 48.79 -3.13
CA THR A 60 -24.19 47.82 -2.18
C THR A 60 -25.60 47.38 -2.58
N SER A 61 -26.01 46.14 -2.28
CA SER A 61 -27.40 45.82 -1.95
C SER A 61 -27.52 44.56 -1.09
N VAL A 62 -28.18 44.76 0.05
CA VAL A 62 -28.54 43.82 1.10
C VAL A 62 -29.97 43.33 0.84
N MET A 63 -30.25 42.03 0.99
CA MET A 63 -31.58 41.56 1.38
C MET A 63 -31.48 40.30 2.27
N THR A 64 -31.92 40.46 3.52
CA THR A 64 -32.40 39.42 4.44
C THR A 64 -33.93 39.27 4.29
N PRO A 65 -34.52 38.16 4.75
CA PRO A 65 -35.31 38.18 6.01
C PRO A 65 -35.03 36.92 6.88
N SER A 66 -34.93 36.93 8.22
CA SER A 66 -35.92 37.16 9.30
C SER A 66 -37.16 36.25 9.21
N SER A 67 -37.72 35.57 10.22
CA SER A 67 -37.34 35.13 11.57
C SER A 67 -38.43 34.19 12.15
N GLN A 68 -38.02 33.24 13.00
CA GLN A 68 -38.64 32.84 14.29
C GLN A 68 -39.84 31.84 14.43
N PRO A 69 -40.09 31.26 15.65
CA PRO A 69 -40.14 29.81 15.90
C PRO A 69 -41.49 29.31 16.48
N VAL A 70 -41.60 28.00 16.75
CA VAL A 70 -42.69 27.42 17.56
C VAL A 70 -42.17 26.39 18.58
N SER A 71 -42.66 26.55 19.81
CA SER A 71 -42.48 25.68 20.99
C SER A 71 -43.82 25.04 21.39
N ALA A 72 -43.76 23.83 21.94
CA ALA A 72 -44.69 23.24 22.93
C ALA A 72 -43.92 22.07 23.60
N THR A 73 -43.55 22.03 24.88
CA THR A 73 -44.31 22.01 26.17
C THR A 73 -45.37 20.90 26.18
N ALA A 74 -45.18 19.78 26.88
CA ALA A 74 -45.43 19.50 28.31
C ALA A 74 -45.21 17.97 28.53
N SER A 75 -44.97 17.34 29.69
CA SER A 75 -44.66 17.71 31.07
C SER A 75 -44.29 16.42 31.86
N SER A 76 -43.36 16.56 32.80
CA SER A 76 -43.25 16.00 34.17
C SER A 76 -43.59 14.53 34.51
N SER A 77 -42.67 13.86 35.22
CA SER A 77 -42.84 13.55 36.66
C SER A 77 -41.55 13.05 37.34
N THR A 78 -41.36 13.55 38.56
CA THR A 78 -40.35 13.29 39.59
C THR A 78 -40.25 11.84 40.07
N THR A 79 -39.14 11.44 40.72
CA THR A 79 -39.04 11.13 42.18
C THR A 79 -37.69 10.47 42.56
N SER A 80 -36.98 11.15 43.48
CA SER A 80 -36.14 10.73 44.63
C SER A 80 -35.11 9.59 44.62
N ALA A 81 -33.95 9.92 45.21
CA ALA A 81 -32.87 9.07 45.73
C ALA A 81 -33.30 8.20 46.95
N PRO A 82 -32.46 7.30 47.53
CA PRO A 82 -31.30 7.72 48.33
C PRO A 82 -30.04 6.81 48.28
N VAL A 83 -28.97 7.38 48.82
CA VAL A 83 -27.67 6.78 49.23
C VAL A 83 -27.82 6.01 50.54
N PRO A 84 -26.89 5.11 50.90
CA PRO A 84 -26.33 5.21 52.24
C PRO A 84 -24.79 5.16 52.28
N SER A 85 -24.28 5.92 53.24
CA SER A 85 -22.90 5.98 53.72
C SER A 85 -22.79 5.26 55.07
N SER A 86 -21.62 4.70 55.39
CA SER A 86 -21.21 4.41 56.78
C SER A 86 -19.71 4.64 56.96
N GLN A 87 -19.39 5.27 58.09
CA GLN A 87 -18.11 5.83 58.54
C GLN A 87 -17.20 4.84 59.31
N GLY A 88 -15.95 5.29 59.55
CA GLY A 88 -15.04 4.92 60.66
C GLY A 88 -13.62 4.64 60.14
N SER A 89 -12.62 5.54 60.12
CA SER A 89 -11.92 6.33 61.16
C SER A 89 -11.27 5.50 62.28
N THR A 90 -9.93 5.41 62.26
CA THR A 90 -9.02 5.67 63.41
C THR A 90 -7.57 5.83 62.94
N GLU A 91 -6.91 6.84 63.51
CA GLU A 91 -5.51 7.25 63.37
C GLU A 91 -4.50 6.20 63.91
N SER A 92 -3.25 6.26 63.47
CA SER A 92 -2.11 6.65 64.35
C SER A 92 -0.76 6.65 63.62
N THR A 93 0.01 7.66 64.01
CA THR A 93 1.30 8.17 63.56
C THR A 93 2.50 7.39 64.11
N SER A 94 3.59 7.28 63.34
CA SER A 94 4.97 7.43 63.86
C SER A 94 6.02 7.61 62.75
N THR A 95 6.55 8.84 62.71
CA THR A 95 7.95 9.29 62.62
C THR A 95 9.00 8.16 62.83
N SER A 96 10.19 8.07 62.20
CA SER A 96 11.19 9.10 61.87
C SER A 96 12.36 8.46 61.08
N SER A 97 13.04 9.26 60.24
CA SER A 97 14.53 9.42 60.13
C SER A 97 15.42 8.19 59.84
N SER A 98 16.50 8.20 59.06
CA SER A 98 17.26 9.23 58.32
C SER A 98 18.49 8.57 57.66
N VAL A 99 19.04 9.28 56.66
CA VAL A 99 20.44 9.31 56.13
C VAL A 99 21.08 8.13 55.37
N SER A 100 21.22 8.36 54.05
CA SER A 100 22.47 8.58 53.27
C SER A 100 23.66 7.62 53.42
N VAL A 101 24.15 7.08 52.29
CA VAL A 101 25.37 7.56 51.57
C VAL A 101 25.60 6.85 50.20
N SER A 102 25.94 7.69 49.22
CA SER A 102 26.79 7.57 48.01
C SER A 102 27.93 6.52 48.07
N ALA A 103 28.61 6.02 47.04
CA ALA A 103 28.62 6.09 45.56
C ALA A 103 29.76 5.15 45.03
N LEU A 104 29.93 5.11 43.70
CA LEU A 104 31.09 4.69 42.87
C LEU A 104 31.15 3.20 42.48
N SER A 105 30.91 2.84 41.22
CA SER A 105 31.76 2.97 40.00
C SER A 105 32.88 1.92 39.92
N SER A 106 32.87 1.10 38.86
CA SER A 106 34.01 0.99 37.93
C SER A 106 33.71 0.09 36.73
N THR A 107 34.14 0.61 35.58
CA THR A 107 34.16 0.06 34.24
C THR A 107 35.41 -0.82 34.05
N ALA A 108 35.33 -1.87 33.23
CA ALA A 108 36.46 -2.31 32.41
C ALA A 108 35.97 -3.07 31.17
N VAL A 109 36.69 -2.87 30.07
CA VAL A 109 36.40 -3.17 28.67
C VAL A 109 37.60 -3.93 28.09
N SER A 110 37.35 -4.77 27.06
CA SER A 110 38.30 -5.32 26.06
C SER A 110 39.25 -6.46 26.52
N THR A 111 39.65 -7.47 25.74
CA THR A 111 39.76 -7.64 24.26
C THR A 111 40.10 -9.10 23.90
N ALA A 112 39.70 -9.51 22.68
CA ALA A 112 40.43 -10.30 21.66
C ALA A 112 40.75 -11.82 21.78
N ALA A 113 40.37 -12.52 20.70
CA ALA A 113 41.20 -13.36 19.80
C ALA A 113 40.80 -14.84 19.64
N ALA A 114 40.74 -15.24 18.36
CA ALA A 114 40.41 -16.55 17.80
C ALA A 114 41.56 -17.57 17.92
N THR A 115 41.27 -18.88 17.79
CA THR A 115 41.85 -19.85 16.83
C THR A 115 41.22 -21.25 17.03
N SER A 116 41.00 -21.94 15.91
CA SER A 116 40.46 -23.30 15.73
C SER A 116 41.38 -24.42 16.24
N GLU A 117 40.83 -25.60 16.59
CA GLU A 117 41.26 -26.89 16.02
C GLU A 117 40.35 -28.09 16.39
N SER A 118 40.46 -29.11 15.54
CA SER A 118 39.68 -30.35 15.36
C SER A 118 40.00 -31.43 16.40
N THR A 119 39.08 -32.37 16.67
CA THR A 119 39.41 -33.81 16.75
C THR A 119 38.18 -34.74 16.76
N THR A 120 38.44 -35.90 16.15
CA THR A 120 37.62 -37.03 15.73
C THR A 120 37.21 -37.99 16.86
N ALA A 121 36.08 -38.70 16.73
CA ALA A 121 35.91 -40.04 17.30
C ALA A 121 34.91 -40.91 16.52
N ARG A 122 35.27 -42.19 16.31
CA ARG A 122 34.61 -43.21 15.48
C ARG A 122 34.42 -44.48 16.34
N SER A 123 33.25 -45.13 16.22
CA SER A 123 32.96 -46.59 16.25
C SER A 123 33.57 -47.51 17.32
N VAL A 124 32.72 -48.28 18.04
CA VAL A 124 32.77 -49.77 18.03
C VAL A 124 31.45 -50.42 18.47
N SER A 125 31.10 -51.53 17.79
CA SER A 125 30.03 -52.51 18.08
C SER A 125 30.38 -53.46 19.25
N PRO A 126 29.45 -54.34 19.66
CA PRO A 126 29.63 -55.77 19.28
C PRO A 126 28.33 -56.56 18.95
N SER A 127 28.54 -57.71 18.31
CA SER A 127 27.60 -58.78 17.87
C SER A 127 27.84 -60.06 18.71
N LEU A 128 26.88 -60.95 19.05
CA LEU A 128 26.34 -62.09 18.28
C LEU A 128 25.49 -63.03 19.20
N GLN A 129 24.76 -63.99 18.57
CA GLN A 129 24.13 -65.27 19.03
C GLN A 129 22.58 -65.26 19.01
N GLN A 130 21.91 -65.87 18.01
CA GLN A 130 21.67 -67.30 17.67
C GLN A 130 20.50 -67.92 18.46
N LEU A 131 19.42 -68.34 17.77
CA LEU A 131 18.90 -69.72 17.84
C LEU A 131 17.80 -70.03 16.81
N ASP A 132 17.80 -71.30 16.43
CA ASP A 132 17.09 -72.03 15.39
C ASP A 132 15.57 -72.12 15.54
N SER A 133 14.85 -72.35 14.44
CA SER A 133 14.03 -73.56 14.23
C SER A 133 13.40 -73.60 12.83
N ALA A 134 13.43 -74.79 12.25
CA ALA A 134 13.14 -75.12 10.87
C ALA A 134 11.70 -75.62 10.64
N THR A 135 11.43 -75.89 9.35
CA THR A 135 10.41 -76.83 8.78
C THR A 135 9.06 -76.13 8.49
N THR A 136 8.46 -76.20 7.29
CA THR A 136 8.38 -77.31 6.33
C THR A 136 8.14 -76.80 4.91
N ALA A 137 8.74 -77.49 3.94
CA ALA A 137 8.59 -77.28 2.50
C ALA A 137 7.43 -78.09 1.89
N SER A 138 6.96 -77.64 0.72
CA SER A 138 6.43 -78.45 -0.38
C SER A 138 6.72 -77.65 -1.65
N ALA A 139 7.78 -77.95 -2.41
CA ALA A 139 7.86 -78.95 -3.48
C ALA A 139 6.87 -78.67 -4.63
N ALA A 140 7.20 -78.70 -5.92
CA ALA A 140 8.45 -78.80 -6.69
C ALA A 140 8.06 -78.57 -8.17
N ALA A 141 9.01 -78.06 -8.98
CA ALA A 141 9.32 -78.42 -10.38
C ALA A 141 8.18 -78.43 -11.44
N GLU A 142 8.33 -78.07 -12.72
CA GLU A 142 9.49 -78.00 -13.60
C GLU A 142 9.05 -77.41 -14.96
N GLY A 143 10.00 -76.83 -15.71
CA GLY A 143 10.03 -77.02 -17.17
C GLY A 143 9.67 -75.82 -18.06
N GLY A 144 10.64 -75.40 -18.89
CA GLY A 144 10.34 -74.96 -20.25
C GLY A 144 10.83 -73.57 -20.66
N THR A 145 12.13 -73.44 -20.90
CA THR A 145 12.75 -72.33 -21.65
C THR A 145 12.18 -72.21 -23.06
N VAL A 146 11.68 -71.03 -23.45
CA VAL A 146 11.72 -70.54 -24.84
C VAL A 146 12.18 -69.08 -24.82
N ILE A 147 13.45 -68.88 -25.15
CA ILE A 147 14.04 -67.57 -25.43
C ILE A 147 13.51 -67.12 -26.79
N ARG A 148 12.71 -66.06 -26.81
CA ARG A 148 12.50 -65.24 -28.02
C ARG A 148 13.22 -63.92 -27.80
N SER A 149 14.30 -63.74 -28.56
CA SER A 149 15.05 -62.50 -28.66
C SER A 149 14.10 -61.33 -28.93
N ALA A 150 13.98 -60.43 -27.97
CA ALA A 150 13.42 -59.12 -28.19
C ALA A 150 14.41 -58.35 -29.06
N ALA A 151 13.99 -58.07 -30.30
CA ALA A 151 14.70 -57.17 -31.19
C ALA A 151 14.86 -55.81 -30.48
N SER A 152 16.12 -55.38 -30.41
CA SER A 152 16.57 -54.07 -29.96
C SER A 152 15.77 -52.97 -30.66
N ALA A 153 14.91 -52.27 -29.91
CA ALA A 153 14.35 -51.00 -30.37
C ALA A 153 15.51 -49.99 -30.39
N SER A 154 15.85 -49.52 -31.60
CA SER A 154 16.84 -48.47 -31.82
C SER A 154 16.53 -47.25 -30.95
N PRO A 155 17.53 -46.60 -30.32
CA PRO A 155 17.32 -45.31 -29.68
C PRO A 155 16.90 -44.30 -30.75
N SER A 156 15.76 -43.63 -30.52
CA SER A 156 15.32 -42.48 -31.29
C SER A 156 16.49 -41.48 -31.40
N PRO A 157 16.78 -40.90 -32.58
CA PRO A 157 17.90 -39.98 -32.72
C PRO A 157 17.71 -38.78 -31.78
N SER A 158 18.75 -38.44 -31.04
CA SER A 158 18.87 -37.15 -30.35
C SER A 158 18.73 -36.04 -31.40
N PRO A 159 17.96 -34.96 -31.16
CA PRO A 159 17.84 -33.90 -32.15
C PRO A 159 19.19 -33.27 -32.43
N THR A 160 19.41 -32.88 -33.68
CA THR A 160 20.66 -32.24 -34.09
C THR A 160 20.59 -30.76 -33.71
N ALA A 161 21.73 -30.08 -33.50
CA ALA A 161 21.79 -28.64 -33.23
C ALA A 161 21.00 -27.78 -34.26
N SER A 162 20.80 -28.30 -35.47
CA SER A 162 19.99 -27.71 -36.54
C SER A 162 18.48 -27.70 -36.28
N ASP A 163 17.96 -28.63 -35.46
CA ASP A 163 16.53 -28.72 -35.14
C ASP A 163 16.14 -27.72 -34.04
N LEU A 164 17.07 -27.43 -33.11
CA LEU A 164 16.90 -26.42 -32.07
C LEU A 164 16.98 -24.99 -32.60
N ALA A 165 17.75 -24.76 -33.68
CA ALA A 165 17.88 -23.46 -34.32
C ALA A 165 16.64 -23.02 -35.11
N LYS A 166 15.64 -23.91 -35.28
CA LYS A 166 14.39 -23.64 -35.99
C LYS A 166 13.24 -23.23 -35.09
N VAL A 167 13.38 -23.40 -33.78
CA VAL A 167 12.31 -23.09 -32.83
C VAL A 167 12.16 -21.58 -32.73
N ASP A 168 11.03 -21.07 -33.21
CA ASP A 168 10.68 -19.66 -33.13
C ASP A 168 9.42 -19.45 -32.27
N ALA A 169 9.26 -18.22 -31.80
CA ALA A 169 8.09 -17.71 -31.10
C ALA A 169 6.76 -18.00 -31.82
N THR A 170 6.80 -18.24 -33.14
CA THR A 170 5.66 -18.57 -34.00
C THR A 170 5.20 -20.03 -33.90
N ASP A 171 6.02 -20.91 -33.32
CA ASP A 171 5.70 -22.33 -33.16
C ASP A 171 4.82 -22.66 -31.96
N LEU A 172 4.69 -21.71 -31.03
CA LEU A 172 3.77 -21.79 -29.91
C LEU A 172 2.46 -21.10 -30.27
N ARG A 173 1.38 -21.88 -30.37
CA ARG A 173 0.02 -21.36 -30.56
C ARG A 173 -0.78 -21.46 -29.27
N VAL A 174 -1.43 -20.38 -28.90
CA VAL A 174 -2.17 -20.26 -27.65
C VAL A 174 -3.55 -19.70 -27.94
N ARG A 175 -4.59 -20.27 -27.33
CA ARG A 175 -5.93 -19.67 -27.34
C ARG A 175 -6.61 -19.83 -26.00
N SER A 176 -7.63 -19.00 -25.76
CA SER A 176 -8.47 -19.08 -24.58
C SER A 176 -9.96 -19.11 -24.92
N HIS A 177 -10.72 -19.74 -24.05
CA HIS A 177 -12.18 -19.67 -24.02
C HIS A 177 -12.58 -18.57 -23.03
N VAL A 178 -13.19 -17.51 -23.54
CA VAL A 178 -13.58 -16.33 -22.75
C VAL A 178 -15.08 -16.33 -22.54
N GLN A 179 -15.52 -15.96 -21.34
CA GLN A 179 -16.94 -15.79 -21.02
C GLN A 179 -17.68 -14.93 -22.07
N ASP A 180 -18.83 -15.42 -22.52
CA ASP A 180 -19.74 -14.80 -23.49
C ASP A 180 -19.14 -14.53 -24.88
N ILE A 181 -17.91 -14.97 -25.14
CA ILE A 181 -17.21 -14.84 -26.44
C ILE A 181 -16.93 -16.23 -27.02
N GLY A 182 -16.56 -17.19 -26.17
CA GLY A 182 -16.15 -18.52 -26.59
C GLY A 182 -14.65 -18.59 -26.89
N TRP A 183 -14.27 -19.55 -27.73
CA TRP A 183 -12.88 -19.72 -28.18
C TRP A 183 -12.45 -18.56 -29.08
N GLN A 184 -11.36 -17.90 -28.69
CA GLN A 184 -10.68 -16.93 -29.54
C GLN A 184 -9.76 -17.63 -30.56
N SER A 185 -9.44 -16.93 -31.64
CA SER A 185 -8.44 -17.42 -32.62
C SER A 185 -7.09 -17.64 -31.93
N PRO A 186 -6.35 -18.72 -32.29
CA PRO A 186 -5.01 -18.93 -31.78
C PRO A 186 -4.07 -17.77 -32.13
N VAL A 187 -3.27 -17.37 -31.15
CA VAL A 187 -2.22 -16.37 -31.27
C VAL A 187 -0.86 -17.02 -31.05
N THR A 188 0.22 -16.41 -31.53
CA THR A 188 1.58 -16.90 -31.28
C THR A 188 2.09 -16.42 -29.92
N SER A 189 3.30 -16.82 -29.53
CA SER A 189 3.90 -16.28 -28.30
C SER A 189 4.09 -14.76 -28.37
N SER A 190 4.22 -14.13 -27.20
CA SER A 190 4.29 -12.69 -26.95
C SER A 190 2.99 -11.92 -27.26
N GLN A 191 1.91 -12.63 -27.58
CA GLN A 191 0.58 -12.04 -27.76
C GLN A 191 -0.32 -12.32 -26.55
N VAL A 192 -1.19 -11.36 -26.25
CA VAL A 192 -2.16 -11.48 -25.15
C VAL A 192 -3.37 -12.29 -25.62
N ILE A 193 -3.74 -13.32 -24.86
CA ILE A 193 -5.02 -14.03 -25.00
C ILE A 193 -5.99 -13.56 -23.92
N GLY A 194 -7.30 -13.63 -24.20
CA GLY A 194 -8.34 -13.16 -23.29
C GLY A 194 -8.74 -11.71 -23.51
N THR A 195 -9.09 -11.04 -22.42
CA THR A 195 -9.45 -9.62 -22.43
C THR A 195 -8.91 -8.90 -21.20
N THR A 196 -8.36 -7.71 -21.37
CA THR A 196 -7.95 -6.84 -20.25
C THR A 196 -9.02 -5.77 -20.01
N GLY A 197 -9.37 -5.53 -18.74
CA GLY A 197 -10.26 -4.43 -18.34
C GLY A 197 -11.73 -4.55 -18.78
N ARG A 198 -12.13 -5.67 -19.39
CA ARG A 198 -13.52 -5.91 -19.86
C ARG A 198 -14.38 -6.68 -18.87
N GLY A 199 -13.81 -7.13 -17.75
CA GLY A 199 -14.54 -7.90 -16.74
C GLY A 199 -14.96 -9.30 -17.19
N LYS A 200 -14.38 -9.85 -18.27
CA LYS A 200 -14.66 -11.20 -18.75
C LYS A 200 -13.60 -12.17 -18.24
N ARG A 201 -14.05 -13.28 -17.64
CA ARG A 201 -13.16 -14.35 -17.16
C ARG A 201 -12.71 -15.24 -18.31
N LEU A 202 -11.50 -15.80 -18.20
CA LEU A 202 -11.14 -17.02 -18.89
C LEU A 202 -11.81 -18.21 -18.21
N GLU A 203 -12.26 -19.17 -19.01
CA GLU A 203 -12.85 -20.43 -18.53
C GLU A 203 -11.97 -21.64 -18.89
N ALA A 204 -11.24 -21.56 -20.02
CA ALA A 204 -10.28 -22.56 -20.44
C ALA A 204 -9.15 -21.96 -21.29
N VAL A 205 -8.04 -22.68 -21.38
CA VAL A 205 -6.89 -22.39 -22.24
C VAL A 205 -6.46 -23.63 -22.99
N GLU A 206 -5.89 -23.43 -24.17
CA GLU A 206 -5.29 -24.48 -24.99
C GLU A 206 -3.99 -23.93 -25.60
N LEU A 207 -2.91 -24.65 -25.34
CA LEU A 207 -1.58 -24.40 -25.86
C LEU A 207 -1.23 -25.56 -26.78
N SER A 208 -0.77 -25.26 -27.99
CA SER A 208 -0.36 -26.26 -28.97
C SER A 208 0.96 -25.85 -29.62
N LEU A 209 1.83 -26.83 -29.84
CA LEU A 209 3.07 -26.69 -30.59
C LEU A 209 2.85 -27.06 -32.06
N THR A 210 3.68 -26.50 -32.95
CA THR A 210 3.79 -27.01 -34.32
C THR A 210 4.34 -28.44 -34.32
N PRO A 211 4.11 -29.23 -35.39
CA PRO A 211 4.61 -30.60 -35.49
C PRO A 211 6.13 -30.70 -35.30
N ASP A 212 6.88 -29.74 -35.86
CA ASP A 212 8.34 -29.69 -35.78
C ASP A 212 8.81 -29.56 -34.32
N MET A 213 8.21 -28.64 -33.56
CA MET A 213 8.47 -28.46 -32.12
C MET A 213 8.03 -29.65 -31.26
N SER A 214 6.92 -30.30 -31.62
CA SER A 214 6.37 -31.43 -30.86
C SER A 214 7.29 -32.66 -30.85
N SER A 215 8.22 -32.76 -31.80
CA SER A 215 9.23 -33.81 -31.84
C SER A 215 10.33 -33.64 -30.78
N LEU A 216 10.60 -32.40 -30.38
CA LEU A 216 11.64 -32.02 -29.43
C LEU A 216 11.15 -32.10 -27.97
N GLY A 217 9.84 -31.99 -27.75
CA GLY A 217 9.24 -32.02 -26.43
C GLY A 217 7.78 -31.61 -26.44
N ASP A 218 7.25 -31.36 -25.26
CA ASP A 218 5.85 -31.03 -25.04
C ASP A 218 5.72 -29.87 -24.03
N ILE A 219 4.57 -29.21 -24.03
CA ILE A 219 4.14 -28.26 -23.01
C ILE A 219 3.17 -28.96 -22.08
N ILE A 220 3.54 -29.09 -20.82
CA ILE A 220 2.64 -29.57 -19.77
C ILE A 220 2.07 -28.37 -19.03
N TYR A 221 0.76 -28.31 -18.90
CA TYR A 221 0.09 -27.20 -18.25
C TYR A 221 -1.17 -27.63 -17.50
N GLN A 222 -1.56 -26.81 -16.54
CA GLN A 222 -2.77 -26.99 -15.75
C GLN A 222 -3.33 -25.64 -15.32
N SER A 223 -4.62 -25.63 -14.97
CA SER A 223 -5.33 -24.45 -14.52
C SER A 223 -5.93 -24.69 -13.14
N HIS A 224 -5.93 -23.65 -12.30
CA HIS A 224 -6.73 -23.59 -11.08
C HIS A 224 -8.10 -23.01 -11.42
N VAL A 225 -9.15 -23.80 -11.21
CA VAL A 225 -10.53 -23.46 -11.60
C VAL A 225 -11.38 -23.24 -10.36
N GLN A 226 -12.28 -22.25 -10.42
CA GLN A 226 -13.26 -21.98 -9.37
C GLN A 226 -14.03 -23.24 -8.93
N ASP A 227 -14.09 -23.44 -7.60
CA ASP A 227 -14.72 -24.56 -6.89
C ASP A 227 -14.19 -25.97 -7.26
N ILE A 228 -13.13 -26.06 -8.07
CA ILE A 228 -12.49 -27.33 -8.45
C ILE A 228 -11.06 -27.38 -7.92
N GLY A 229 -10.35 -26.26 -7.94
CA GLY A 229 -8.94 -26.20 -7.59
C GLY A 229 -8.03 -26.46 -8.78
N TRP A 230 -6.79 -26.88 -8.49
CA TRP A 230 -5.85 -27.32 -9.51
C TRP A 230 -6.33 -28.61 -10.16
N GLN A 231 -6.57 -28.57 -11.47
CA GLN A 231 -6.90 -29.75 -12.27
C GLN A 231 -5.64 -30.55 -12.62
N SER A 232 -5.82 -31.80 -13.08
CA SER A 232 -4.71 -32.61 -13.61
C SER A 232 -4.01 -31.91 -14.78
N GLN A 233 -2.71 -32.15 -14.88
CA GLN A 233 -1.89 -31.65 -15.98
C GLN A 233 -2.33 -32.24 -17.33
N VAL A 234 -2.37 -31.37 -18.34
CA VAL A 234 -2.63 -31.71 -19.73
C VAL A 234 -1.40 -31.39 -20.59
N ARG A 235 -1.40 -31.88 -21.82
CA ARG A 235 -0.32 -31.74 -22.80
C ARG A 235 -0.70 -30.78 -23.94
N SER A 236 0.27 -30.47 -24.80
CA SER A 236 0.06 -29.71 -26.03
C SER A 236 -1.19 -30.19 -26.80
N GLY A 237 -2.04 -29.24 -27.21
CA GLY A 237 -3.30 -29.46 -27.92
C GLY A 237 -4.50 -29.86 -27.05
N SER A 238 -4.33 -30.07 -25.74
CA SER A 238 -5.42 -30.49 -24.84
C SER A 238 -6.04 -29.31 -24.07
N VAL A 239 -7.35 -29.31 -23.86
CA VAL A 239 -8.00 -28.21 -23.10
C VAL A 239 -7.66 -28.29 -21.60
N SER A 240 -7.22 -27.18 -21.01
CA SER A 240 -7.11 -26.99 -19.56
C SER A 240 -8.16 -25.98 -19.08
N GLY A 241 -8.94 -26.33 -18.05
CA GLY A 241 -10.06 -25.53 -17.57
C GLY A 241 -11.42 -26.20 -17.79
N THR A 242 -12.45 -25.39 -17.98
CA THR A 242 -13.82 -25.86 -18.25
C THR A 242 -14.46 -25.04 -19.37
N VAL A 243 -15.17 -25.70 -20.27
CA VAL A 243 -15.91 -25.04 -21.36
C VAL A 243 -17.41 -25.16 -21.07
N GLY A 244 -18.14 -24.05 -21.10
CA GLY A 244 -19.60 -24.03 -20.95
C GLY A 244 -20.13 -24.24 -19.53
N LEU A 245 -19.27 -24.46 -18.53
CA LEU A 245 -19.66 -24.64 -17.12
C LEU A 245 -19.74 -23.33 -16.33
N GLY A 246 -19.38 -22.20 -16.93
CA GLY A 246 -19.44 -20.89 -16.28
C GLY A 246 -18.41 -20.68 -15.17
N LYS A 247 -17.39 -21.54 -15.04
CA LYS A 247 -16.36 -21.46 -14.01
C LYS A 247 -15.15 -20.67 -14.48
N ARG A 248 -14.66 -19.74 -13.66
CA ARG A 248 -13.45 -18.94 -13.96
C ARG A 248 -12.18 -19.74 -13.72
N LEU A 249 -11.18 -19.48 -14.53
CA LEU A 249 -9.78 -19.71 -14.17
C LEU A 249 -9.36 -18.65 -13.14
N GLU A 250 -8.48 -19.05 -12.22
CA GLU A 250 -7.89 -18.16 -11.21
C GLU A 250 -6.35 -18.13 -11.28
N ALA A 251 -5.74 -19.26 -11.68
CA ALA A 251 -4.30 -19.38 -11.88
C ALA A 251 -3.96 -20.43 -12.95
N VAL A 252 -2.72 -20.40 -13.43
CA VAL A 252 -2.15 -21.35 -14.38
C VAL A 252 -0.74 -21.75 -13.99
N ASN A 253 -0.33 -22.93 -14.45
CA ASN A 253 1.03 -23.45 -14.33
C ASN A 253 1.40 -24.11 -15.66
N MET A 254 2.58 -23.81 -16.19
CA MET A 254 3.01 -24.24 -17.51
C MET A 254 4.51 -24.54 -17.51
N GLN A 255 4.92 -25.65 -18.10
CA GLN A 255 6.33 -26.02 -18.21
C GLN A 255 6.61 -26.75 -19.51
N LEU A 256 7.83 -26.59 -20.01
CA LEU A 256 8.34 -27.36 -21.13
C LEU A 256 8.86 -28.71 -20.65
N THR A 257 9.04 -29.64 -21.58
CA THR A 257 9.61 -30.96 -21.31
C THR A 257 10.69 -31.33 -22.33
N ARG A 258 11.50 -32.33 -22.00
CA ARG A 258 12.55 -32.90 -22.86
C ARG A 258 13.49 -31.79 -23.40
N GLU A 259 13.77 -31.81 -24.70
CA GLU A 259 14.75 -30.94 -25.35
C GLU A 259 14.27 -29.48 -25.32
N LEU A 260 12.95 -29.25 -25.33
CA LEU A 260 12.41 -27.90 -25.15
C LEU A 260 12.74 -27.32 -23.78
N ALA A 261 12.66 -28.11 -22.70
CA ALA A 261 13.05 -27.65 -21.37
C ALA A 261 14.57 -27.46 -21.20
N ALA A 262 15.35 -28.21 -21.98
CA ALA A 262 16.81 -28.09 -21.98
C ALA A 262 17.27 -26.80 -22.65
N HIS A 263 16.56 -26.35 -23.70
CA HIS A 263 17.01 -25.26 -24.58
C HIS A 263 16.18 -23.99 -24.55
N PHE A 264 14.99 -24.00 -23.93
CA PHE A 264 14.10 -22.85 -23.85
C PHE A 264 13.59 -22.62 -22.43
N ASP A 265 13.24 -21.35 -22.18
CA ASP A 265 12.54 -20.89 -21.00
C ASP A 265 11.16 -20.36 -21.40
N LEU A 266 10.13 -20.84 -20.72
CA LEU A 266 8.74 -20.41 -20.88
C LEU A 266 8.39 -19.44 -19.76
N TYR A 267 8.12 -18.20 -20.14
CA TYR A 267 7.65 -17.14 -19.26
C TYR A 267 6.16 -16.90 -19.49
N TYR A 268 5.39 -16.73 -18.43
CA TYR A 268 3.96 -16.41 -18.55
C TYR A 268 3.48 -15.57 -17.38
N ARG A 269 2.52 -14.68 -17.63
CA ARG A 269 1.88 -13.87 -16.59
C ARG A 269 0.37 -13.83 -16.77
N ALA A 270 -0.32 -13.52 -15.69
CA ALA A 270 -1.77 -13.46 -15.65
C ALA A 270 -2.27 -12.06 -15.34
N HIS A 271 -3.29 -11.62 -16.08
CA HIS A 271 -4.09 -10.45 -15.73
C HIS A 271 -5.25 -10.90 -14.84
N ILE A 272 -5.24 -10.48 -13.59
CA ILE A 272 -6.21 -10.88 -12.57
C ILE A 272 -7.12 -9.70 -12.23
N GLN A 273 -8.41 -9.99 -12.04
CA GLN A 273 -9.39 -9.01 -11.56
C GLN A 273 -8.87 -8.23 -10.34
N ASP A 274 -9.04 -6.92 -10.36
CA ASP A 274 -8.65 -5.93 -9.34
C ASP A 274 -7.13 -5.78 -9.09
N TYR A 275 -6.31 -6.75 -9.52
CA TYR A 275 -4.85 -6.73 -9.40
C TYR A 275 -4.15 -6.24 -10.67
N GLY A 276 -4.77 -6.41 -11.84
CA GLY A 276 -4.14 -6.17 -13.12
C GLY A 276 -3.15 -7.28 -13.49
N TRP A 277 -2.12 -6.93 -14.26
CA TRP A 277 -1.02 -7.85 -14.56
C TRP A 277 -0.19 -8.14 -13.31
N LEU A 278 -0.10 -9.42 -12.96
CA LEU A 278 0.89 -9.91 -12.02
C LEU A 278 2.26 -10.08 -12.70
N GLY A 279 3.29 -10.36 -11.91
CA GLY A 279 4.62 -10.65 -12.44
C GLY A 279 4.66 -11.92 -13.28
N TRP A 280 5.78 -12.12 -13.96
CA TRP A 280 6.05 -13.26 -14.80
C TRP A 280 6.47 -14.48 -13.98
N ALA A 281 5.75 -15.58 -14.16
CA ALA A 281 6.17 -16.91 -13.79
C ALA A 281 7.09 -17.50 -14.87
N LYS A 282 7.94 -18.45 -14.46
CA LYS A 282 8.87 -19.16 -15.34
C LYS A 282 8.79 -20.66 -15.08
N ASN A 283 8.81 -21.47 -16.14
CA ASN A 283 9.03 -22.93 -16.14
C ASN A 283 8.42 -23.67 -14.93
N GLY A 284 7.10 -23.79 -14.88
CA GLY A 284 6.41 -24.55 -13.84
C GLY A 284 6.18 -23.78 -12.53
N SER A 285 6.46 -22.47 -12.50
CA SER A 285 6.04 -21.58 -11.40
C SER A 285 4.57 -21.17 -11.57
N ASN A 286 3.80 -20.95 -10.50
CA ASN A 286 2.40 -20.55 -10.69
C ASN A 286 2.28 -19.10 -11.18
N ALA A 287 1.24 -18.80 -11.96
CA ALA A 287 0.83 -17.44 -12.30
C ALA A 287 -0.66 -17.24 -11.99
N GLY A 288 -1.01 -16.14 -11.33
CA GLY A 288 -2.40 -15.80 -10.98
C GLY A 288 -2.68 -15.81 -9.49
N THR A 289 -3.89 -16.23 -9.09
CA THR A 289 -4.28 -16.26 -7.66
C THR A 289 -4.93 -17.57 -7.27
N GLU A 290 -4.75 -17.97 -6.01
CA GLU A 290 -5.38 -19.15 -5.43
C GLU A 290 -6.15 -18.77 -4.17
N GLY A 291 -7.44 -19.14 -4.10
CA GLY A 291 -8.29 -18.95 -2.94
C GLY A 291 -8.81 -17.51 -2.73
N LEU A 292 -8.37 -16.54 -3.53
CA LEU A 292 -8.82 -15.14 -3.47
C LEU A 292 -10.15 -14.88 -4.20
N SER A 293 -10.67 -15.89 -4.92
CA SER A 293 -11.89 -15.75 -5.73
C SER A 293 -11.80 -14.67 -6.82
N LYS A 294 -10.59 -14.40 -7.33
CA LYS A 294 -10.35 -13.42 -8.40
C LYS A 294 -10.24 -14.14 -9.74
N ARG A 295 -11.00 -13.67 -10.73
CA ARG A 295 -10.96 -14.23 -12.09
C ARG A 295 -9.66 -13.83 -12.79
N LEU A 296 -9.14 -14.78 -13.55
CA LEU A 296 -8.13 -14.55 -14.57
C LEU A 296 -8.84 -14.06 -15.83
N GLU A 297 -8.42 -12.92 -16.37
CA GLU A 297 -9.06 -12.27 -17.52
C GLU A 297 -8.23 -12.37 -18.80
N ALA A 298 -6.90 -12.43 -18.67
CA ALA A 298 -5.97 -12.56 -19.78
C ALA A 298 -4.67 -13.26 -19.38
N LEU A 299 -3.97 -13.83 -20.35
CA LEU A 299 -2.61 -14.37 -20.22
C LEU A 299 -1.70 -13.77 -21.29
N GLU A 300 -0.42 -13.68 -20.94
CA GLU A 300 0.65 -13.41 -21.88
C GLU A 300 1.74 -14.46 -21.67
N ILE A 301 2.27 -15.01 -22.75
CA ILE A 301 3.22 -16.12 -22.73
C ILE A 301 4.36 -15.81 -23.68
N GLN A 302 5.61 -15.94 -23.24
CA GLN A 302 6.81 -15.73 -24.03
C GLN A 302 7.70 -16.97 -23.95
N LEU A 303 8.22 -17.39 -25.09
CA LEU A 303 9.18 -18.47 -25.21
C LEU A 303 10.51 -17.86 -25.62
N LEU A 304 11.56 -18.07 -24.82
CA LEU A 304 12.89 -17.55 -25.11
C LEU A 304 13.93 -18.67 -25.07
N PRO A 305 15.01 -18.59 -25.87
CA PRO A 305 16.16 -19.49 -25.71
C PRO A 305 16.69 -19.40 -24.28
N LYS A 306 17.06 -20.55 -23.71
CA LYS A 306 17.53 -20.64 -22.33
C LYS A 306 18.80 -19.83 -22.14
N GLY A 307 18.85 -19.07 -21.04
CA GLY A 307 19.96 -18.15 -20.76
C GLY A 307 19.85 -16.79 -21.43
N SER A 308 18.81 -16.53 -22.23
CA SER A 308 18.52 -15.19 -22.73
C SER A 308 18.18 -14.24 -21.57
N VAL A 309 18.51 -12.96 -21.74
CA VAL A 309 18.12 -11.92 -20.77
C VAL A 309 16.62 -11.69 -20.87
N PHE A 310 15.92 -11.83 -19.74
CA PHE A 310 14.51 -11.53 -19.61
C PHE A 310 14.32 -10.28 -18.75
N SER A 311 13.66 -9.26 -19.29
CA SER A 311 13.46 -7.95 -18.65
C SER A 311 12.12 -7.78 -17.95
N GLY A 312 11.28 -8.82 -17.90
CA GLY A 312 9.98 -8.77 -17.23
C GLY A 312 10.09 -8.85 -15.71
N ASP A 313 9.21 -8.13 -15.01
CA ASP A 313 9.08 -8.20 -13.56
C ASP A 313 8.60 -9.60 -13.13
N MET A 314 9.46 -10.36 -12.45
CA MET A 314 9.15 -11.69 -11.94
C MET A 314 8.59 -11.65 -10.51
N SER A 315 8.49 -10.47 -9.91
CA SER A 315 7.95 -10.34 -8.56
C SER A 315 6.45 -10.58 -8.57
N ARG A 316 5.95 -11.28 -7.54
CA ARG A 316 4.51 -11.43 -7.29
C ARG A 316 3.74 -12.00 -8.50
N SER A 317 4.28 -13.03 -9.14
CA SER A 317 3.61 -13.76 -10.23
C SER A 317 2.38 -14.54 -9.76
N PHE A 318 2.39 -14.97 -8.50
CA PHE A 318 1.33 -15.75 -7.88
C PHE A 318 1.01 -15.29 -6.47
N ILE A 319 -0.28 -15.18 -6.16
CA ILE A 319 -0.77 -14.77 -4.83
C ILE A 319 -1.72 -15.84 -4.29
N LYS A 320 -1.36 -16.44 -3.15
CA LYS A 320 -2.18 -17.44 -2.47
C LYS A 320 -2.80 -16.88 -1.20
N LYS A 321 -4.11 -17.06 -1.04
CA LYS A 321 -4.83 -16.68 0.17
C LYS A 321 -4.18 -17.31 1.41
N GLY A 322 -3.91 -16.48 2.42
CA GLY A 322 -3.26 -16.91 3.67
C GLY A 322 -1.73 -16.94 3.63
N SER A 323 -1.11 -16.85 2.44
CA SER A 323 0.34 -16.67 2.26
C SER A 323 0.70 -15.25 1.80
N GLN A 324 -0.29 -14.37 1.68
CA GLN A 324 -0.12 -12.97 1.33
C GLN A 324 0.69 -12.23 2.40
N ILE A 325 1.65 -11.43 1.95
CA ILE A 325 2.50 -10.60 2.81
C ILE A 325 2.25 -9.12 2.60
N ALA A 326 2.59 -8.32 3.61
CA ALA A 326 2.54 -6.88 3.58
C ALA A 326 3.70 -6.29 4.38
N SER A 327 4.22 -5.16 3.92
CA SER A 327 5.21 -4.34 4.62
C SER A 327 5.00 -2.87 4.31
N VAL A 328 5.46 -2.00 5.18
CA VAL A 328 5.50 -0.56 4.96
C VAL A 328 6.93 -0.10 4.76
N LEU A 329 7.15 0.74 3.75
CA LEU A 329 8.38 1.49 3.56
C LEU A 329 8.09 2.98 3.75
N TYR A 330 9.00 3.70 4.39
CA TYR A 330 8.80 5.12 4.65
C TYR A 330 10.12 5.86 4.75
N ARG A 331 10.04 7.17 4.53
CA ARG A 331 11.16 8.09 4.64
C ARG A 331 10.68 9.45 5.09
N THR A 332 11.62 10.24 5.58
CA THR A 332 11.39 11.61 6.05
C THR A 332 12.29 12.56 5.28
N TYR A 333 11.82 13.79 5.10
CA TYR A 333 12.62 14.91 4.62
C TYR A 333 13.13 15.65 5.85
N ILE A 334 14.45 15.64 6.06
CA ILE A 334 15.09 16.38 7.15
C ILE A 334 15.49 17.76 6.62
N GLU A 335 15.20 18.80 7.40
CA GLU A 335 15.62 20.17 7.10
C GLU A 335 17.10 20.24 6.68
N ASN A 336 17.36 21.00 5.60
CA ASN A 336 18.69 21.21 5.01
C ASN A 336 19.45 19.93 4.55
N GLN A 337 18.87 18.74 4.69
CA GLN A 337 19.48 17.47 4.26
C GLN A 337 18.70 16.78 3.14
N GLY A 338 17.39 17.04 3.07
CA GLY A 338 16.54 16.45 2.05
C GLY A 338 15.95 15.09 2.44
N TRP A 339 15.43 14.39 1.43
CA TRP A 339 14.87 13.05 1.58
C TRP A 339 15.94 12.06 2.01
N GLN A 340 15.69 11.38 3.13
CA GLN A 340 16.52 10.27 3.58
C GLN A 340 16.18 8.97 2.83
N SER A 341 17.04 7.96 2.97
CA SER A 341 16.77 6.62 2.47
C SER A 341 15.49 6.04 3.06
N GLU A 342 14.79 5.21 2.29
CA GLU A 342 13.62 4.48 2.79
C GLU A 342 14.03 3.43 3.82
N VAL A 343 13.30 3.41 4.92
CA VAL A 343 13.38 2.38 5.95
C VAL A 343 12.12 1.52 5.90
N LYS A 344 12.22 0.30 6.41
CA LYS A 344 11.13 -0.70 6.40
C LYS A 344 10.67 -1.02 7.81
N ASP A 345 9.38 -1.22 8.01
CA ASP A 345 8.72 -1.84 9.18
C ASP A 345 9.45 -1.64 10.53
N GLY A 346 9.09 -0.58 11.26
CA GLY A 346 9.52 -0.34 12.64
C GLY A 346 10.92 0.25 12.80
N ASN A 347 11.71 0.35 11.73
CA ASN A 347 13.02 1.01 11.76
C ASN A 347 12.88 2.55 11.84
N LEU A 348 13.78 3.23 12.54
CA LEU A 348 13.75 4.70 12.63
C LEU A 348 13.92 5.37 11.26
N SER A 349 13.00 6.28 10.90
CA SER A 349 13.24 7.31 9.89
C SER A 349 13.34 8.68 10.57
N GLY A 350 14.40 9.43 10.28
CA GLY A 350 14.71 10.71 10.92
C GLY A 350 15.87 10.58 11.91
N THR A 351 15.85 11.41 12.95
CA THR A 351 16.85 11.42 14.02
C THR A 351 16.19 11.47 15.39
N THR A 352 16.98 11.35 16.45
CA THR A 352 16.53 11.48 17.84
C THR A 352 17.53 12.30 18.63
N GLY A 353 17.08 13.34 19.32
CA GLY A 353 17.90 14.15 20.24
C GLY A 353 18.86 15.10 19.53
N ARG A 354 18.61 15.41 18.26
CA ARG A 354 19.45 16.33 17.47
C ARG A 354 18.74 17.65 17.15
N ASN A 355 17.48 17.81 17.57
CA ASN A 355 16.62 18.94 17.23
C ASN A 355 16.52 19.19 15.72
N GLN A 356 16.75 18.16 14.89
CA GLN A 356 16.61 18.26 13.44
C GLN A 356 15.14 18.01 13.08
N GLN A 357 14.50 19.02 12.50
CA GLN A 357 13.09 18.96 12.18
C GLN A 357 12.81 18.17 10.89
N ILE A 358 11.78 17.33 10.93
CA ILE A 358 11.20 16.72 9.73
C ILE A 358 10.19 17.68 9.12
N GLU A 359 10.29 17.93 7.82
CA GLU A 359 9.40 18.85 7.08
C GLU A 359 8.41 18.11 6.16
N SER A 360 8.71 16.85 5.82
CA SER A 360 7.82 16.01 5.02
C SER A 360 7.99 14.53 5.32
N LEU A 361 6.92 13.77 5.08
CA LEU A 361 6.81 12.34 5.29
C LEU A 361 6.34 11.66 4.01
N GLY A 362 6.98 10.55 3.64
CA GLY A 362 6.53 9.65 2.58
C GLY A 362 6.39 8.24 3.14
N ILE A 363 5.23 7.61 2.93
CA ILE A 363 4.94 6.24 3.37
C ILE A 363 4.33 5.47 2.20
N ARG A 364 4.89 4.33 1.84
CA ARG A 364 4.36 3.45 0.79
C ARG A 364 4.08 2.05 1.32
N LEU A 365 2.98 1.49 0.87
CA LEU A 365 2.59 0.11 1.17
C LEU A 365 3.16 -0.82 0.10
N ASN A 366 3.79 -1.91 0.53
CA ASN A 366 4.17 -3.02 -0.32
C ASN A 366 3.41 -4.27 0.11
N SER A 367 2.40 -4.70 -0.66
CA SER A 367 1.47 -5.75 -0.21
C SER A 367 0.83 -6.55 -1.33
N ASP A 368 0.56 -7.82 -1.02
CA ASP A 368 -0.28 -8.72 -1.83
C ASP A 368 -1.79 -8.55 -1.59
N TYR A 369 -2.16 -7.77 -0.58
CA TYR A 369 -3.56 -7.42 -0.31
C TYR A 369 -3.92 -6.16 -1.09
N LEU A 370 -5.16 -6.09 -1.57
CA LEU A 370 -5.66 -4.86 -2.19
C LEU A 370 -5.83 -3.75 -1.15
N GLY A 371 -5.58 -2.51 -1.55
CA GLY A 371 -5.74 -1.36 -0.67
C GLY A 371 -4.60 -0.37 -0.76
N SER A 372 -4.52 0.53 0.20
CA SER A 372 -3.52 1.59 0.24
C SER A 372 -3.21 2.01 1.67
N ILE A 373 -2.06 2.64 1.86
CA ILE A 373 -1.77 3.41 3.07
C ILE A 373 -2.07 4.88 2.79
N VAL A 374 -2.82 5.51 3.69
CA VAL A 374 -3.20 6.93 3.65
C VAL A 374 -2.67 7.59 4.91
N TYR A 375 -2.10 8.79 4.76
CA TYR A 375 -1.52 9.51 5.87
C TYR A 375 -1.58 11.02 5.66
N GLN A 376 -1.55 11.74 6.77
CA GLN A 376 -1.51 13.20 6.78
C GLN A 376 -0.64 13.69 7.93
N SER A 377 -0.08 14.87 7.75
CA SER A 377 0.77 15.53 8.73
C SER A 377 0.06 16.76 9.32
N HIS A 378 0.38 17.09 10.56
CA HIS A 378 0.12 18.39 11.16
C HIS A 378 1.39 19.24 10.98
N VAL A 379 1.28 20.35 10.26
CA VAL A 379 2.40 21.22 9.91
C VAL A 379 2.36 22.49 10.74
N GLN A 380 3.52 22.93 11.24
CA GLN A 380 3.68 24.15 12.01
C GLN A 380 3.05 25.37 11.30
N ASN A 381 2.27 26.16 12.04
CA ASN A 381 1.56 27.34 11.53
C ASN A 381 0.60 27.08 10.34
N VAL A 382 0.18 25.83 10.15
CA VAL A 382 -0.78 25.43 9.11
C VAL A 382 -1.88 24.56 9.70
N GLY A 383 -1.51 23.56 10.51
CA GLY A 383 -2.44 22.57 11.03
C GLY A 383 -2.40 21.26 10.25
N TRP A 384 -3.46 20.46 10.38
CA TRP A 384 -3.63 19.22 9.62
C TRP A 384 -3.83 19.53 8.14
N ILE A 385 -2.92 19.05 7.28
CA ILE A 385 -3.05 19.17 5.82
C ILE A 385 -3.81 17.98 5.22
N THR A 386 -4.21 18.11 3.97
CA THR A 386 -4.91 17.05 3.21
C THR A 386 -4.11 15.75 3.22
N GLY A 387 -4.80 14.64 3.48
CA GLY A 387 -4.20 13.31 3.44
C GLY A 387 -3.78 12.89 2.04
N VAL A 388 -2.68 12.16 1.99
CA VAL A 388 -2.07 11.62 0.78
C VAL A 388 -1.94 10.11 0.90
N SER A 389 -1.65 9.44 -0.21
CA SER A 389 -1.53 7.98 -0.27
C SER A 389 -0.23 7.53 -0.91
N ASN A 390 0.26 6.35 -0.50
CA ASN A 390 1.29 5.55 -1.16
C ASN A 390 2.46 6.36 -1.80
N GLY A 391 3.43 6.75 -0.99
CA GLY A 391 4.69 7.35 -1.43
C GLY A 391 4.62 8.85 -1.72
N THR A 392 3.42 9.43 -1.74
CA THR A 392 3.23 10.87 -1.95
C THR A 392 3.74 11.70 -0.76
N SER A 393 4.32 12.87 -1.01
CA SER A 393 4.81 13.76 0.08
C SER A 393 3.66 14.30 0.94
N SER A 394 3.73 14.11 2.26
CA SER A 394 2.86 14.76 3.25
C SER A 394 3.64 15.80 4.05
N GLY A 395 3.56 17.04 3.59
CA GLY A 395 4.40 18.16 4.04
C GLY A 395 5.10 18.81 2.85
N GLN A 396 5.89 19.84 3.12
CA GLN A 396 6.63 20.58 2.11
C GLN A 396 8.09 20.69 2.53
N GLY A 397 8.95 19.84 1.95
CA GLY A 397 10.39 19.94 2.17
C GLY A 397 10.96 21.28 1.65
N GLY A 398 11.91 21.84 2.38
CA GLY A 398 12.49 23.16 2.13
C GLY A 398 11.61 24.34 2.55
N SER A 399 10.47 24.08 3.19
CA SER A 399 9.56 25.15 3.64
C SER A 399 9.94 25.77 4.98
N HIS A 400 10.88 25.17 5.73
CA HIS A 400 11.24 25.55 7.10
C HIS A 400 10.05 25.44 8.06
N ARG A 401 9.09 24.55 7.75
CA ARG A 401 7.94 24.24 8.60
C ARG A 401 8.01 22.79 9.02
N GLN A 402 8.21 22.57 10.32
CA GLN A 402 8.24 21.22 10.88
C GLN A 402 6.87 20.54 10.88
N LEU A 403 6.90 19.22 10.75
CA LEU A 403 5.78 18.36 11.13
C LEU A 403 5.73 18.28 12.65
N GLU A 404 4.55 18.36 13.25
CA GLU A 404 4.36 18.26 14.72
C GLU A 404 3.62 16.98 15.11
N ALA A 405 2.77 16.47 14.21
CA ALA A 405 2.01 15.24 14.40
C ALA A 405 1.69 14.55 13.09
N VAL A 406 1.31 13.27 13.15
CA VAL A 406 0.97 12.43 12.00
C VAL A 406 -0.25 11.57 12.29
N LYS A 407 -0.99 11.22 11.23
CA LYS A 407 -2.02 10.19 11.21
C LYS A 407 -1.77 9.27 10.03
N VAL A 408 -1.86 7.96 10.25
CA VAL A 408 -1.62 6.92 9.24
C VAL A 408 -2.72 5.86 9.33
N SER A 409 -3.29 5.48 8.21
CA SER A 409 -4.40 4.52 8.11
C SER A 409 -4.20 3.57 6.93
N LEU A 410 -4.71 2.35 7.07
CA LEU A 410 -4.87 1.43 5.96
C LEU A 410 -6.30 1.54 5.42
N VAL A 411 -6.44 1.53 4.10
CA VAL A 411 -7.73 1.51 3.40
C VAL A 411 -7.80 0.33 2.45
N GLY A 412 -9.01 -0.14 2.14
CA GLY A 412 -9.23 -1.30 1.29
C GLY A 412 -9.11 -2.64 2.04
N GLU A 413 -8.88 -3.72 1.30
CA GLU A 413 -8.86 -5.09 1.81
C GLU A 413 -7.80 -5.28 2.91
N ILE A 414 -6.61 -4.72 2.74
CA ILE A 414 -5.50 -4.87 3.70
C ILE A 414 -5.88 -4.43 5.13
N SER A 415 -6.75 -3.43 5.29
CA SER A 415 -7.22 -2.93 6.59
C SER A 415 -7.97 -3.98 7.44
N ARG A 416 -8.45 -5.05 6.79
CA ARG A 416 -9.10 -6.19 7.42
C ARG A 416 -8.09 -7.18 8.02
N TYR A 417 -6.87 -7.20 7.48
CA TYR A 417 -5.82 -8.17 7.82
C TYR A 417 -4.69 -7.57 8.65
N TYR A 418 -4.52 -6.25 8.60
CA TYR A 418 -3.49 -5.53 9.35
C TYR A 418 -4.03 -4.29 10.07
N ASP A 419 -3.40 -3.97 11.18
CA ASP A 419 -3.38 -2.66 11.80
C ASP A 419 -2.04 -1.98 11.48
N VAL A 420 -2.07 -0.68 11.19
CA VAL A 420 -0.84 0.12 11.04
C VAL A 420 -0.56 0.83 12.35
N TYR A 421 0.56 0.47 12.99
CA TYR A 421 1.06 1.10 14.21
C TYR A 421 2.15 2.10 13.88
N TYR A 422 2.14 3.24 14.56
CA TYR A 422 3.17 4.25 14.42
C TYR A 422 3.35 5.06 15.70
N ARG A 423 4.54 5.61 15.87
CA ARG A 423 4.88 6.58 16.91
C ARG A 423 5.90 7.58 16.39
N VAL A 424 5.99 8.71 17.07
CA VAL A 424 6.93 9.77 16.73
C VAL A 424 7.80 10.13 17.93
N HIS A 425 9.02 10.55 17.62
CA HIS A 425 9.93 11.20 18.54
C HIS A 425 9.72 12.72 18.40
N SER A 426 9.12 13.34 19.40
CA SER A 426 8.88 14.79 19.42
C SER A 426 10.00 15.51 20.17
N GLN A 427 10.41 16.67 19.66
CA GLN A 427 11.37 17.56 20.32
C GLN A 427 11.02 17.75 21.79
N GLN A 428 12.02 17.67 22.67
CA GLN A 428 11.90 17.84 24.13
C GLN A 428 10.98 16.84 24.87
N LYS A 429 10.26 15.96 24.16
CA LYS A 429 9.39 14.93 24.76
C LYS A 429 9.95 13.51 24.59
N GLY A 430 10.81 13.32 23.59
CA GLY A 430 11.31 12.01 23.23
C GLY A 430 10.26 11.18 22.48
N TRP A 431 10.37 9.86 22.58
CA TRP A 431 9.39 8.94 22.02
C TRP A 431 8.05 9.00 22.75
N LEU A 432 7.00 9.31 22.01
CA LEU A 432 5.63 9.14 22.45
C LEU A 432 5.18 7.69 22.24
N GLY A 433 4.03 7.31 22.85
CA GLY A 433 3.46 5.98 22.71
C GLY A 433 3.07 5.64 21.27
N TRP A 434 2.94 4.34 21.00
CA TRP A 434 2.38 3.81 19.77
C TRP A 434 0.88 4.12 19.66
N THR A 435 0.47 4.55 18.48
CA THR A 435 -0.93 4.69 18.08
C THR A 435 -1.20 3.86 16.84
N LYS A 436 -2.47 3.74 16.42
CA LYS A 436 -2.81 3.04 15.18
C LYS A 436 -4.00 3.64 14.44
N ASN A 437 -4.10 3.29 13.16
CA ASN A 437 -5.31 3.43 12.33
C ASN A 437 -5.98 4.81 12.42
N GLY A 438 -5.25 5.87 12.09
CA GLY A 438 -5.78 7.22 11.94
C GLY A 438 -5.84 8.05 13.22
N LEU A 439 -5.52 7.45 14.37
CA LEU A 439 -5.33 8.18 15.63
C LEU A 439 -4.08 9.07 15.55
N ALA A 440 -4.09 10.24 16.17
CA ALA A 440 -2.92 11.13 16.09
C ALA A 440 -1.71 10.54 16.85
N ALA A 441 -0.50 10.80 16.34
CA ALA A 441 0.77 10.64 17.04
C ALA A 441 1.56 11.95 16.96
N GLY A 442 2.15 12.41 18.07
CA GLY A 442 2.93 13.66 18.12
C GLY A 442 2.38 14.72 19.04
N THR A 443 2.59 15.98 18.68
CA THR A 443 2.09 17.12 19.45
C THR A 443 1.27 18.06 18.60
N GLU A 444 0.31 18.75 19.22
CA GLU A 444 -0.49 19.79 18.57
C GLU A 444 -0.59 20.99 19.50
N GLY A 445 -0.18 22.17 19.01
CA GLY A 445 -0.24 23.43 19.78
C GLY A 445 0.93 23.65 20.75
N LEU A 446 1.95 22.79 20.75
CA LEU A 446 3.14 22.91 21.60
C LEU A 446 4.35 23.52 20.85
N SER A 447 4.27 23.68 19.52
CA SER A 447 5.41 24.09 18.67
C SER A 447 6.61 23.13 18.74
N LEU A 448 6.36 21.84 18.98
CA LEU A 448 7.41 20.81 19.06
C LEU A 448 7.40 19.95 17.79
N GLY A 449 8.50 20.00 17.04
CA GLY A 449 8.68 19.25 15.81
C GLY A 449 8.87 17.75 16.04
N VAL A 450 8.55 16.97 15.03
CA VAL A 450 8.89 15.55 14.93
C VAL A 450 10.34 15.46 14.43
N GLU A 451 11.18 14.75 15.19
CA GLU A 451 12.57 14.46 14.81
C GLU A 451 12.69 13.09 14.14
N GLY A 452 11.83 12.14 14.53
CA GLY A 452 11.86 10.77 14.04
C GLY A 452 10.49 10.08 14.09
N ILE A 453 10.32 9.06 13.27
CA ILE A 453 9.10 8.26 13.17
C ILE A 453 9.44 6.77 13.00
N GLU A 454 8.61 5.94 13.61
CA GLU A 454 8.56 4.50 13.34
C GLU A 454 7.14 4.12 12.90
N VAL A 455 7.03 3.29 11.86
CA VAL A 455 5.77 2.80 11.30
C VAL A 455 5.91 1.31 11.05
N THR A 456 4.96 0.50 11.48
CA THR A 456 4.98 -0.94 11.27
C THR A 456 3.59 -1.52 11.05
N LEU A 457 3.52 -2.63 10.31
CA LEU A 457 2.30 -3.39 10.13
C LEU A 457 2.25 -4.53 11.14
N VAL A 458 1.11 -4.65 11.82
CA VAL A 458 0.83 -5.71 12.78
C VAL A 458 -0.43 -6.43 12.31
N LYS A 459 -0.47 -7.77 12.41
CA LYS A 459 -1.68 -8.53 12.04
C LYS A 459 -2.89 -8.01 12.81
N LYS A 460 -4.06 -8.04 12.17
CA LYS A 460 -5.28 -7.46 12.74
C LYS A 460 -5.55 -8.00 14.14
N GLY A 461 -5.71 -7.09 15.11
CA GLY A 461 -6.05 -7.45 16.50
C GLY A 461 -4.87 -7.89 17.37
N GLU A 462 -3.67 -8.04 16.81
CA GLU A 462 -2.47 -8.33 17.61
C GLU A 462 -2.00 -7.10 18.41
N LYS A 463 -1.15 -7.34 19.41
CA LYS A 463 -0.67 -6.32 20.34
C LYS A 463 0.24 -5.29 19.66
N ALA A 464 0.21 -4.06 20.17
CA ALA A 464 1.12 -3.00 19.75
C ALA A 464 2.60 -3.40 19.99
N PRO A 465 3.56 -2.88 19.19
CA PRO A 465 4.98 -3.17 19.38
C PRO A 465 5.56 -2.69 20.73
N GLY A 466 4.90 -1.72 21.38
CA GLY A 466 5.28 -1.18 22.67
C GLY A 466 4.15 -0.45 23.36
N THR A 467 4.48 0.38 24.34
CA THR A 467 3.49 1.18 25.10
C THR A 467 2.64 2.05 24.18
N THR A 468 1.34 2.09 24.44
CA THR A 468 0.37 2.97 23.77
C THR A 468 -0.03 4.16 24.63
N ALA A 469 0.70 4.43 25.72
CA ALA A 469 0.45 5.55 26.61
C ALA A 469 0.94 6.87 25.98
N ASN A 470 0.12 7.92 26.08
CA ASN A 470 0.44 9.28 25.62
C ASN A 470 1.02 9.33 24.19
N PRO A 471 0.38 8.71 23.17
CA PRO A 471 0.87 8.75 21.80
C PRO A 471 0.76 10.16 21.19
N PHE A 472 -0.13 10.97 21.73
CA PHE A 472 -0.43 12.30 21.25
C PHE A 472 -0.69 13.27 22.41
N VAL A 473 -0.09 14.45 22.34
CA VAL A 473 -0.23 15.51 23.35
C VAL A 473 -0.74 16.77 22.66
N LYS A 474 -1.93 17.22 23.06
CA LYS A 474 -2.54 18.44 22.53
C LYS A 474 -2.60 19.51 23.61
N GLN A 475 -2.05 20.69 23.32
CA GLN A 475 -2.25 21.86 24.14
C GLN A 475 -3.56 22.51 23.73
N VAL A 476 -4.54 22.42 24.62
CA VAL A 476 -5.80 23.15 24.48
C VAL A 476 -5.59 24.52 25.09
N ALA A 477 -5.85 25.58 24.34
CA ALA A 477 -5.86 26.92 24.91
C ALA A 477 -6.94 26.97 26.00
N SER A 478 -6.54 27.18 27.26
CA SER A 478 -7.50 27.50 28.31
C SER A 478 -8.15 28.83 27.92
N PRO A 479 -9.49 28.90 27.81
CA PRO A 479 -10.14 30.19 27.63
C PRO A 479 -9.72 31.06 28.81
N LYS A 480 -8.99 32.15 28.53
CA LYS A 480 -8.80 33.19 29.52
C LYS A 480 -10.20 33.75 29.77
N ASN A 481 -10.79 33.35 30.88
CA ASN A 481 -12.03 33.93 31.37
C ASN A 481 -11.65 35.32 31.87
N TYR A 482 -11.57 36.28 30.96
CA TYR A 482 -11.47 37.66 31.37
C TYR A 482 -12.79 37.96 32.09
N PRO A 483 -12.78 38.32 33.39
CA PRO A 483 -13.95 38.96 33.96
C PRO A 483 -14.11 40.25 33.16
N MET A 484 -14.94 40.22 32.13
CA MET A 484 -15.47 41.39 31.47
C MET A 484 -16.64 41.80 32.37
N PRO A 485 -16.45 42.70 33.34
CA PRO A 485 -17.59 43.27 34.06
C PRO A 485 -18.53 43.82 32.99
N TYR A 486 -19.69 43.19 32.87
CA TYR A 486 -20.77 43.71 32.05
C TYR A 486 -21.28 44.98 32.75
N PHE A 487 -20.79 46.14 32.30
CA PHE A 487 -21.32 47.41 32.74
C PHE A 487 -22.65 47.62 32.01
N ASN A 488 -23.74 47.32 32.71
CA ASN A 488 -25.07 47.70 32.24
C ASN A 488 -25.10 49.23 32.09
N GLN A 489 -25.49 49.71 30.91
CA GLN A 489 -25.63 51.15 30.63
C GLN A 489 -26.68 51.82 31.53
N ARG A 490 -27.56 51.03 32.16
CA ARG A 490 -28.55 51.47 33.16
C ARG A 490 -28.10 51.27 34.61
N ASP A 491 -26.86 50.87 34.85
CA ASP A 491 -26.34 50.74 36.21
C ASP A 491 -26.16 52.14 36.83
N PRO A 492 -26.91 52.47 37.91
CA PRO A 492 -26.89 53.81 38.52
C PRO A 492 -25.51 54.24 39.03
N ARG A 493 -24.59 53.28 39.24
CA ARG A 493 -23.23 53.54 39.70
C ARG A 493 -22.39 54.33 38.68
N TRP A 494 -22.77 54.32 37.40
CA TRP A 494 -21.99 54.95 36.32
C TRP A 494 -22.81 55.89 35.43
N ALA A 495 -24.14 55.74 35.41
CA ALA A 495 -25.04 56.59 34.61
C ALA A 495 -24.86 58.10 34.89
N ASN A 496 -24.51 58.46 36.13
CA ASN A 496 -24.31 59.84 36.57
C ASN A 496 -22.84 60.30 36.57
N LYS A 497 -21.91 59.47 36.10
CA LYS A 497 -20.47 59.76 36.12
C LYS A 497 -20.09 60.50 34.83
N TYR A 498 -19.46 61.66 34.98
CA TYR A 498 -19.05 62.49 33.85
C TYR A 498 -17.70 62.01 33.28
N TYR A 499 -17.65 61.85 31.96
CA TYR A 499 -16.45 61.58 31.18
C TYR A 499 -16.26 62.71 30.17
N GLY A 500 -15.40 63.67 30.50
CA GLY A 500 -15.31 64.93 29.76
C GLY A 500 -16.58 65.77 29.94
N ARG A 501 -17.24 66.12 28.83
CA ARG A 501 -18.51 66.90 28.84
C ARG A 501 -19.78 66.04 28.78
N TYR A 502 -19.65 64.71 28.79
CA TYR A 502 -20.77 63.78 28.60
C TYR A 502 -20.95 62.84 29.80
N THR A 503 -22.17 62.38 30.03
CA THR A 503 -22.52 61.30 30.97
C THR A 503 -22.99 60.08 30.19
N MET A 504 -22.89 58.88 30.77
CA MET A 504 -23.41 57.63 30.17
C MET A 504 -24.94 57.48 30.32
N GLY A 505 -25.69 58.59 30.32
CA GLY A 505 -27.14 58.59 30.59
C GLY A 505 -28.00 57.84 29.55
N ASP A 506 -29.33 57.91 29.74
CA ASP A 506 -30.38 57.05 29.16
C ASP A 506 -30.36 56.78 27.64
N THR A 507 -29.58 57.51 26.83
CA THR A 507 -29.45 57.28 25.40
C THR A 507 -28.43 56.21 25.02
N GLY A 508 -27.56 55.77 25.95
CA GLY A 508 -26.64 54.63 25.75
C GLY A 508 -25.55 54.82 24.68
N CYS A 509 -25.45 56.00 24.06
CA CYS A 509 -24.42 56.29 23.05
C CYS A 509 -23.21 56.95 23.69
N VAL A 510 -22.21 56.16 24.06
CA VAL A 510 -20.87 56.67 24.40
C VAL A 510 -20.11 56.89 23.07
N PRO A 511 -19.36 57.99 22.89
CA PRO A 511 -18.56 58.20 21.67
C PRO A 511 -17.64 57.01 21.40
N THR A 512 -17.44 56.63 20.14
CA THR A 512 -16.65 55.45 19.72
C THR A 512 -15.23 55.41 20.31
N VAL A 513 -14.67 56.57 20.65
CA VAL A 513 -13.38 56.72 21.36
C VAL A 513 -13.34 56.15 22.78
N LEU A 514 -14.49 55.93 23.43
CA LEU A 514 -14.61 55.28 24.75
C LEU A 514 -15.01 53.80 24.64
N ALA A 515 -15.57 53.37 23.51
CA ALA A 515 -15.87 51.95 23.24
C ALA A 515 -14.62 51.13 22.87
N MET A 516 -13.48 51.80 22.66
CA MET A 516 -12.18 51.20 22.32
C MET A 516 -11.07 51.71 23.27
N ILE A 517 -11.29 51.62 24.58
CA ILE A 517 -10.17 51.73 25.53
C ILE A 517 -9.89 50.32 26.06
N TYR A 518 -8.67 49.85 25.76
CA TYR A 518 -8.08 48.55 26.13
C TYR A 518 -7.92 48.36 27.64
#